data_AF-A0A1Y2WAW4-F1
#
_entry.id   AF-A0A1Y2WAW4-F1
#
_cell.length_a   1.000
_cell.length_b   1.000
_cell.length_c   1.000
_cell.angle_alpha   90.00
_cell.angle_beta   90.00
_cell.angle_gamma   90.00
#
_symmetry.space_group_name_H-M   'P 1'
#
loop_
_entity.id
_entity.type
_entity.pdbx_description
1 polymer ?
#
loop_
_entity_poly.entity_id
_entity_poly.type
_entity_poly.pdbx_seq_one_letter_code
_entity_poly.pdbx_strand_id
1 'polypeptide(L)'
;MKPLKEIWSELSKPLPAGSGAEHIGPAVTHKDLYELSYIIHRSEFTHLAEGRANAVFRIKGPKDPSIPMDFFQGTLLRVPKATPDVTPCDYEDLQDFQEKIVDVHVGRQHIVPQILVRISQPVATSLNAKRDMALRAKGVKGDRSVIKAGYAMLVEDMGPSSDYKAIEFKPKWLAQSPMAPDDATRCRTCAREALRIDKLGKRGGQVPLPVCPLGLLHENRAVVMSTIDRLAPDWSERDRERLADALKESGVLERLRDLQEEGDSGDTLFTRPSDPRFGLSMTLRDCSCFVRMPIDPRAPVVIKLADVDKKNWRQKQSYWQQSHNDLVEDGWYQEEERPSIETACVLRLDYCLKKRLDIPPTFRARLKR
;
A
#
# COMPACT_ATOMS: atom_id res chain seq x y z
N MET A 1 2.36 -21.78 23.73
CA MET A 1 1.87 -20.71 22.84
C MET A 1 2.12 -21.12 21.40
N LYS A 2 1.16 -20.85 20.50
CA LYS A 2 1.34 -21.10 19.08
C LYS A 2 2.41 -20.14 18.51
N PRO A 3 3.41 -20.61 17.75
CA PRO A 3 4.38 -19.73 17.11
C PRO A 3 3.69 -18.68 16.24
N LEU A 4 4.15 -17.42 16.28
CA LEU A 4 3.54 -16.32 15.51
C LEU A 4 3.46 -16.63 14.00
N LYS A 5 4.47 -17.33 13.46
CA LYS A 5 4.48 -17.82 12.08
C LYS A 5 3.24 -18.64 11.73
N GLU A 6 2.78 -19.49 12.64
CA GLU A 6 1.59 -20.29 12.41
C GLU A 6 0.30 -19.45 12.54
N ILE A 7 0.29 -18.43 13.39
CA ILE A 7 -0.82 -17.46 13.47
C ILE A 7 -0.92 -16.69 12.15
N TRP A 8 0.20 -16.21 11.61
CA TRP A 8 0.24 -15.57 10.29
C TRP A 8 -0.22 -16.49 9.18
N SER A 9 0.19 -17.76 9.21
CA SER A 9 -0.26 -18.75 8.23
C SER A 9 -1.77 -18.95 8.24
N GLU A 10 -2.40 -19.01 9.42
CA GLU A 10 -3.87 -19.10 9.52
C GLU A 10 -4.57 -17.83 9.04
N LEU A 11 -4.08 -16.67 9.46
CA LEU A 11 -4.63 -15.37 9.05
C LEU A 11 -4.47 -15.10 7.55
N SER A 12 -3.52 -15.77 6.89
CA SER A 12 -3.30 -15.67 5.44
C SER A 12 -4.19 -16.60 4.63
N LYS A 13 -5.02 -17.43 5.25
CA LYS A 13 -5.94 -18.30 4.51
C LYS A 13 -7.17 -17.52 4.06
N PRO A 14 -7.80 -17.88 2.93
CA PRO A 14 -9.09 -17.34 2.54
C PRO A 14 -10.13 -17.47 3.66
N LEU A 15 -11.12 -16.56 3.67
CA LEU A 15 -12.28 -16.71 4.54
C LEU A 15 -13.13 -17.92 4.06
N PRO A 16 -13.80 -18.65 4.97
CA PRO A 16 -14.72 -19.71 4.57
C PRO A 16 -15.83 -19.18 3.65
N ALA A 17 -16.23 -19.96 2.66
CA ALA A 17 -17.31 -19.59 1.76
C ALA A 17 -18.61 -19.30 2.54
N GLY A 18 -19.29 -18.20 2.22
CA GLY A 18 -20.52 -17.78 2.91
C GLY A 18 -20.31 -17.06 4.25
N SER A 19 -19.06 -16.81 4.66
CA SER A 19 -18.77 -15.94 5.80
C SER A 19 -19.17 -14.51 5.45
N GLY A 20 -20.37 -14.08 5.82
CA GLY A 20 -20.71 -12.66 5.87
C GLY A 20 -19.87 -11.94 6.94
N ALA A 21 -19.96 -10.61 7.00
CA ALA A 21 -19.24 -9.78 7.98
C ALA A 21 -19.55 -10.14 9.46
N GLU A 22 -20.58 -10.95 9.72
CA GLU A 22 -21.08 -11.27 11.06
C GLU A 22 -20.47 -12.54 11.70
N HIS A 23 -19.70 -13.34 10.94
CA HIS A 23 -19.22 -14.66 11.40
C HIS A 23 -17.70 -14.88 11.27
N ILE A 24 -16.92 -13.81 11.25
CA ILE A 24 -15.46 -13.90 11.39
C ILE A 24 -15.17 -13.95 12.90
N GLY A 25 -15.21 -15.15 13.50
CA GLY A 25 -14.73 -15.34 14.88
C GLY A 25 -13.28 -14.86 15.02
N PRO A 26 -12.84 -14.44 16.21
CA PRO A 26 -11.51 -13.88 16.36
C PRO A 26 -10.47 -14.94 15.99
N ALA A 27 -9.65 -14.63 14.99
CA ALA A 27 -8.59 -15.54 14.53
C ALA A 27 -7.51 -15.79 15.61
N VAL A 28 -7.53 -15.01 16.68
CA VAL A 28 -6.60 -15.04 17.81
C VAL A 28 -7.42 -15.00 19.10
N THR A 29 -7.17 -15.91 20.04
CA THR A 29 -7.98 -15.99 21.27
C THR A 29 -7.63 -14.87 22.24
N HIS A 30 -8.53 -14.55 23.18
CA HIS A 30 -8.20 -13.60 24.27
C HIS A 30 -6.95 -13.99 25.06
N LYS A 31 -6.72 -15.30 25.24
CA LYS A 31 -5.51 -15.81 25.89
C LYS A 31 -4.26 -15.47 25.07
N ASP A 32 -4.30 -15.72 23.76
CA ASP A 32 -3.19 -15.39 22.87
C ASP A 32 -2.90 -13.88 22.88
N LEU A 33 -3.93 -13.04 22.86
CA LEU A 33 -3.77 -11.58 22.93
C LEU A 33 -3.11 -11.15 24.25
N TYR A 34 -3.55 -11.72 25.38
CA TYR A 34 -2.95 -11.43 26.69
C TYR A 34 -1.48 -11.82 26.73
N GLU A 35 -1.16 -13.03 26.27
CA GLU A 35 0.22 -13.50 26.26
C GLU A 35 1.07 -12.67 25.28
N LEU A 36 0.60 -12.36 24.07
CA LEU A 36 1.31 -11.48 23.12
C LEU A 36 1.62 -10.12 23.74
N SER A 37 0.64 -9.48 24.38
CA SER A 37 0.86 -8.25 25.12
C SER A 37 1.92 -8.44 26.22
N TYR A 38 1.86 -9.51 27.02
CA TYR A 38 2.85 -9.80 28.05
C TYR A 38 4.29 -9.86 27.51
N ILE A 39 4.49 -10.52 26.36
CA ILE A 39 5.81 -10.68 25.74
C ILE A 39 6.30 -9.33 25.19
N ILE A 40 5.44 -8.58 24.48
CA ILE A 40 5.78 -7.24 23.94
C ILE A 40 6.33 -6.33 25.04
N HIS A 41 5.76 -6.40 26.25
CA HIS A 41 6.19 -5.57 27.37
C HIS A 41 7.60 -5.89 27.88
N ARG A 42 8.14 -7.04 27.49
CA ARG A 42 9.49 -7.53 27.82
C ARG A 42 10.40 -7.57 26.60
N SER A 43 9.98 -7.03 25.46
CA SER A 43 10.79 -6.97 24.25
C SER A 43 11.63 -5.71 24.17
N GLU A 44 12.64 -5.74 23.31
CA GLU A 44 13.33 -4.55 22.86
C GLU A 44 12.87 -4.12 21.47
N PHE A 45 13.13 -2.87 21.09
CA PHE A 45 12.63 -2.31 19.85
C PHE A 45 13.71 -1.58 19.08
N THR A 46 13.57 -1.58 17.75
CA THR A 46 14.36 -0.73 16.85
C THR A 46 13.40 -0.03 15.89
N HIS A 47 13.49 1.29 15.84
CA HIS A 47 12.70 2.10 14.92
C HIS A 47 13.09 1.78 13.47
N LEU A 48 12.10 1.45 12.64
CA LEU A 48 12.32 1.15 11.22
C LEU A 48 11.91 2.33 10.34
N ALA A 49 10.65 2.72 10.43
CA ALA A 49 10.05 3.71 9.55
C ALA A 49 8.89 4.41 10.24
N GLU A 50 8.49 5.57 9.71
CA GLU A 50 7.30 6.27 10.16
C GLU A 50 6.65 7.05 9.02
N GLY A 51 5.32 7.15 9.08
CA GLY A 51 4.52 8.04 8.26
C GLY A 51 3.96 9.21 9.08
N ARG A 52 2.91 9.86 8.57
CA ARG A 52 2.26 10.98 9.29
C ARG A 52 1.54 10.52 10.57
N ALA A 53 0.90 9.35 10.54
CA ALA A 53 0.04 8.88 11.62
C ALA A 53 0.62 7.69 12.40
N ASN A 54 1.60 6.98 11.86
CA ASN A 54 2.07 5.71 12.42
C ASN A 54 3.61 5.66 12.46
N ALA A 55 4.15 4.97 13.46
CA ALA A 55 5.55 4.54 13.51
C ALA A 55 5.62 3.01 13.53
N VAL A 56 6.66 2.45 12.93
CA VAL A 56 6.87 1.01 12.78
C VAL A 56 8.20 0.62 13.41
N PHE A 57 8.17 -0.42 14.24
CA PHE A 57 9.31 -0.92 14.98
C PHE A 57 9.53 -2.40 14.68
N ARG A 58 10.80 -2.78 14.56
CA ARG A 58 11.21 -4.17 14.69
C ARG A 58 11.18 -4.55 16.16
N ILE A 59 10.56 -5.68 16.47
CA ILE A 59 10.58 -6.27 17.80
C ILE A 59 11.82 -7.16 17.89
N LYS A 60 12.72 -6.83 18.80
CA LYS A 60 13.87 -7.68 19.15
C LYS A 60 13.41 -8.69 20.19
N GLY A 61 14.11 -9.83 20.21
CA GLY A 61 13.78 -10.97 21.06
C GLY A 61 13.44 -10.57 22.51
N PRO A 62 12.53 -11.31 23.15
CA PRO A 62 12.08 -11.04 24.50
C PRO A 62 13.24 -11.15 25.50
N LYS A 63 13.19 -10.33 26.56
CA LYS A 63 14.14 -10.41 27.68
C LYS A 63 13.91 -11.64 28.57
N ASP A 64 12.75 -12.28 28.43
CA ASP A 64 12.42 -13.49 29.16
C ASP A 64 13.10 -14.69 28.49
N PRO A 65 14.04 -15.38 29.17
CA PRO A 65 14.79 -16.50 28.59
C PRO A 65 13.93 -17.73 28.31
N SER A 66 12.71 -17.80 28.84
CA SER A 66 11.77 -18.90 28.54
C SER A 66 11.13 -18.77 27.16
N ILE A 67 11.31 -17.63 26.49
CA ILE A 67 10.69 -17.34 25.19
C ILE A 67 11.77 -17.33 24.11
N PRO A 68 11.58 -18.05 22.99
CA PRO A 68 12.56 -18.07 21.91
C PRO A 68 12.91 -16.66 21.40
N MET A 69 14.20 -16.43 21.12
CA MET A 69 14.68 -15.13 20.64
C MET A 69 14.09 -14.73 19.28
N ASP A 70 13.72 -15.72 18.47
CA ASP A 70 13.10 -15.59 17.16
C ASP A 70 11.56 -15.58 17.22
N PHE A 71 10.96 -15.47 18.41
CA PHE A 71 9.51 -15.52 18.58
C PHE A 71 8.76 -14.49 17.71
N PHE A 72 9.29 -13.26 17.61
CA PHE A 72 8.75 -12.20 16.74
C PHE A 72 9.42 -12.13 15.35
N GLN A 73 10.14 -13.16 14.93
CA GLN A 73 10.73 -13.18 13.60
C GLN A 73 9.62 -13.02 12.54
N GLY A 74 9.86 -12.11 11.59
CA GLY A 74 8.86 -11.76 10.58
C GLY A 74 7.66 -10.97 11.12
N THR A 75 7.77 -10.33 12.29
CA THR A 75 6.71 -9.52 12.89
C THR A 75 7.20 -8.11 13.23
N LEU A 76 6.40 -7.10 12.87
CA LEU A 76 6.63 -5.70 13.21
C LEU A 76 5.58 -5.21 14.20
N LEU A 77 5.93 -4.17 14.96
CA LEU A 77 5.00 -3.42 15.79
C LEU A 77 4.70 -2.07 15.13
N ARG A 78 3.46 -1.89 14.70
CA ARG A 78 2.92 -0.62 14.19
C ARG A 78 2.18 0.09 15.32
N VAL A 79 2.55 1.33 15.60
CA VAL A 79 1.95 2.13 16.69
C VAL A 79 1.43 3.47 16.17
N PRO A 80 0.30 3.97 16.70
CA PRO A 80 -0.20 5.29 16.35
C PRO A 80 0.69 6.37 16.96
N LYS A 81 0.85 7.46 16.20
CA LYS A 81 1.46 8.70 16.65
C LYS A 81 0.39 9.77 16.78
N ALA A 82 0.38 10.46 17.91
CA ALA A 82 -0.34 11.70 18.06
C ALA A 82 0.48 12.81 17.38
N THR A 83 0.12 13.16 16.15
CA THR A 83 0.75 14.23 15.37
C THR A 83 -0.19 15.45 15.34
N PRO A 84 0.30 16.68 15.57
CA PRO A 84 -0.52 17.88 15.41
C PRO A 84 -1.22 17.91 14.05
N ASP A 85 -2.49 18.33 14.04
CA ASP A 85 -3.32 18.48 12.83
C ASP A 85 -3.57 17.18 12.06
N VAL A 86 -3.35 16.02 12.69
CA VAL A 86 -3.68 14.71 12.13
C VAL A 86 -4.67 14.01 13.06
N THR A 87 -5.85 13.68 12.55
CA THR A 87 -6.88 12.91 13.27
C THR A 87 -7.10 11.56 12.57
N PRO A 88 -6.22 10.57 12.79
CA PRO A 88 -6.43 9.23 12.25
C PRO A 88 -7.63 8.58 12.95
N CYS A 89 -8.25 7.61 12.29
CA CYS A 89 -9.17 6.69 12.97
C CYS A 89 -8.39 5.93 14.05
N ASP A 90 -9.05 5.60 15.16
CA ASP A 90 -8.44 4.75 16.17
C ASP A 90 -8.22 3.33 15.65
N TYR A 91 -7.33 2.59 16.31
CA TYR A 91 -6.88 1.29 15.82
C TYR A 91 -7.95 0.20 15.94
N GLU A 92 -8.96 0.35 16.81
CA GLU A 92 -10.09 -0.57 16.87
C GLU A 92 -10.94 -0.41 15.60
N ASP A 93 -11.30 0.83 15.26
CA ASP A 93 -12.00 1.18 14.02
C ASP A 93 -11.24 0.73 12.77
N LEU A 94 -9.90 0.82 12.78
CA LEU A 94 -9.06 0.36 11.68
C LEU A 94 -9.05 -1.18 11.55
N GLN A 95 -8.95 -1.90 12.68
CA GLN A 95 -9.02 -3.36 12.70
C GLN A 95 -10.38 -3.83 12.20
N ASP A 96 -11.46 -3.26 12.74
CA ASP A 96 -12.84 -3.59 12.37
C ASP A 96 -13.10 -3.32 10.88
N PHE A 97 -12.62 -2.20 10.36
CA PHE A 97 -12.74 -1.89 8.94
C PHE A 97 -11.99 -2.90 8.06
N GLN A 98 -10.77 -3.29 8.45
CA GLN A 98 -10.02 -4.30 7.70
C GLN A 98 -10.77 -5.64 7.71
N GLU A 99 -11.12 -6.17 8.88
CA GLU A 99 -11.72 -7.50 8.99
C GLU A 99 -13.12 -7.59 8.37
N LYS A 100 -13.97 -6.58 8.60
CA LYS A 100 -15.39 -6.64 8.19
C LYS A 100 -15.61 -6.14 6.77
N ILE A 101 -14.73 -5.29 6.25
CA ILE A 101 -14.89 -4.68 4.92
C ILE A 101 -13.78 -5.15 3.98
N VAL A 102 -12.51 -4.88 4.29
CA VAL A 102 -11.42 -5.13 3.34
C VAL A 102 -11.21 -6.63 3.09
N ASP A 103 -11.09 -7.43 4.14
CA ASP A 103 -10.85 -8.87 4.07
C ASP A 103 -11.98 -9.60 3.35
N VAL A 104 -13.22 -9.17 3.57
CA VAL A 104 -14.42 -9.72 2.93
C VAL A 104 -14.45 -9.38 1.43
N HIS A 105 -14.19 -8.13 1.07
CA HIS A 105 -14.36 -7.68 -0.31
C HIS A 105 -13.15 -7.99 -1.19
N VAL A 106 -11.93 -7.86 -0.67
CA VAL A 106 -10.67 -8.10 -1.40
C VAL A 106 -10.26 -9.58 -1.32
N GLY A 107 -10.56 -10.23 -0.19
CA GLY A 107 -10.08 -11.57 0.12
C GLY A 107 -8.90 -11.52 1.09
N ARG A 108 -9.12 -12.02 2.32
CA ARG A 108 -8.16 -12.00 3.43
C ARG A 108 -6.76 -12.54 3.08
N GLN A 109 -6.67 -13.54 2.19
CA GLN A 109 -5.40 -14.11 1.76
C GLN A 109 -4.48 -13.10 1.05
N HIS A 110 -5.06 -12.04 0.51
CA HIS A 110 -4.35 -10.95 -0.16
C HIS A 110 -4.06 -9.76 0.76
N ILE A 111 -4.41 -9.83 2.04
CA ILE A 111 -4.18 -8.75 3.00
C ILE A 111 -3.03 -9.12 3.93
N VAL A 112 -2.16 -8.16 4.23
CA VAL A 112 -1.11 -8.36 5.24
C VAL A 112 -1.80 -8.53 6.60
N PRO A 113 -1.65 -9.68 7.25
CA PRO A 113 -2.36 -9.97 8.47
C PRO A 113 -1.83 -9.09 9.60
N GLN A 114 -2.75 -8.66 10.46
CA GLN A 114 -2.44 -7.85 11.62
C GLN A 114 -3.27 -8.29 12.84
N ILE A 115 -2.71 -8.06 14.03
CA ILE A 115 -3.35 -8.38 15.31
C ILE A 115 -3.33 -7.14 16.18
N LEU A 116 -4.52 -6.75 16.67
CA LEU A 116 -4.68 -5.65 17.61
C LEU A 116 -4.19 -6.08 19.00
N VAL A 117 -3.22 -5.34 19.55
CA VAL A 117 -2.62 -5.59 20.87
C VAL A 117 -2.61 -4.30 21.68
N ARG A 118 -2.45 -4.42 23.01
CA ARG A 118 -2.27 -3.26 23.89
C ARG A 118 -0.82 -3.11 24.34
N ILE A 119 -0.34 -1.87 24.38
CA ILE A 119 0.95 -1.46 24.94
C ILE A 119 0.74 -0.56 26.16
N SER A 120 1.55 -0.77 27.19
CA SER A 120 1.56 0.05 28.40
C SER A 120 2.38 1.33 28.25
N GLN A 121 2.28 2.21 29.24
CA GLN A 121 3.05 3.45 29.29
C GLN A 121 4.58 3.23 29.30
N PRO A 122 5.14 2.26 30.05
CA PRO A 122 6.57 1.93 29.95
C PRO A 122 7.02 1.55 28.53
N VAL A 123 6.19 0.77 27.81
CA VAL A 123 6.48 0.39 26.42
C VAL A 123 6.45 1.63 25.52
N ALA A 124 5.40 2.45 25.60
CA ALA A 124 5.28 3.68 24.83
C ALA A 124 6.47 4.63 25.07
N THR A 125 6.91 4.80 26.32
CA THR A 125 8.11 5.58 26.66
C THR A 125 9.37 5.00 26.01
N SER A 126 9.55 3.69 26.02
CA SER A 126 10.67 3.02 25.36
C SER A 126 10.66 3.24 23.84
N LEU A 127 9.49 3.12 23.21
CA LEU A 127 9.31 3.35 21.77
C LEU A 127 9.64 4.79 21.37
N ASN A 128 9.14 5.78 22.13
CA ASN A 128 9.49 7.19 21.91
C ASN A 128 11.01 7.40 22.01
N ALA A 129 11.67 6.85 23.05
CA ALA A 129 13.11 6.99 23.19
C ALA A 129 13.89 6.40 21.99
N LYS A 130 13.51 5.21 21.51
CA LYS A 130 14.15 4.58 20.33
C LYS A 130 13.88 5.36 19.04
N ARG A 131 12.68 5.88 18.87
CA ARG A 131 12.29 6.73 17.75
C ARG A 131 13.08 8.05 17.75
N ASP A 132 13.13 8.75 18.87
CA ASP A 132 13.79 10.05 18.97
C ASP A 132 15.30 9.94 18.76
N MET A 133 15.91 8.83 19.19
CA MET A 133 17.31 8.53 18.85
C MET A 133 17.49 8.36 17.33
N ALA A 134 16.61 7.59 16.68
CA ALA A 134 16.68 7.37 15.23
C ALA A 134 16.43 8.66 14.43
N LEU A 135 15.47 9.49 14.86
CA LEU A 135 15.20 10.79 14.24
C LEU A 135 16.37 11.77 14.38
N ARG A 136 16.97 11.83 15.58
CA ARG A 136 18.18 12.63 15.81
C ARG A 136 19.34 12.17 14.93
N ALA A 137 19.54 10.86 14.80
CA ALA A 137 20.56 10.30 13.91
C ALA A 137 20.34 10.67 12.43
N LYS A 138 19.08 10.89 12.02
CA LYS A 138 18.70 11.38 10.68
C LYS A 138 18.70 12.93 10.57
N GLY A 139 19.09 13.65 11.61
CA GLY A 139 19.11 15.11 11.63
C GLY A 139 17.73 15.79 11.68
N VAL A 140 16.66 15.04 11.98
CA VAL A 140 15.30 15.58 12.07
C VAL A 140 15.17 16.40 13.36
N LYS A 141 14.73 17.66 13.23
CA LYS A 141 14.54 18.60 14.34
C LYS A 141 13.08 19.04 14.44
N GLY A 142 12.60 19.28 15.66
CA GLY A 142 11.31 19.93 15.90
C GLY A 142 10.07 19.04 15.70
N ASP A 143 10.23 17.73 15.59
CA ASP A 143 9.10 16.80 15.57
C ASP A 143 8.43 16.78 16.95
N ARG A 144 7.11 17.02 16.97
CA ARG A 144 6.29 17.08 18.18
C ARG A 144 5.37 15.87 18.33
N SER A 145 5.46 14.89 17.42
CA SER A 145 4.60 13.72 17.48
C SER A 145 5.06 12.73 18.55
N VAL A 146 4.10 12.12 19.23
CA VAL A 146 4.33 11.25 20.39
C VAL A 146 3.53 9.96 20.31
N ILE A 147 4.13 8.86 20.77
CA ILE A 147 3.47 7.56 20.95
C ILE A 147 2.91 7.49 22.37
N LYS A 148 1.64 7.11 22.52
CA LYS A 148 0.96 6.94 23.81
C LYS A 148 0.68 5.47 24.10
N ALA A 149 0.46 5.13 25.37
CA ALA A 149 -0.08 3.83 25.75
C ALA A 149 -1.47 3.63 25.13
N GLY A 150 -1.85 2.38 24.88
CA GLY A 150 -3.12 2.05 24.24
C GLY A 150 -2.97 0.95 23.20
N TYR A 151 -3.79 1.01 22.15
CA TYR A 151 -3.76 0.03 21.07
C TYR A 151 -2.58 0.22 20.12
N ALA A 152 -2.09 -0.90 19.62
CA ALA A 152 -1.06 -1.04 18.61
C ALA A 152 -1.39 -2.27 17.75
N MET A 153 -0.68 -2.46 16.64
CA MET A 153 -0.86 -3.60 15.74
C MET A 153 0.45 -4.36 15.61
N LEU A 154 0.40 -5.67 15.85
CA LEU A 154 1.39 -6.58 15.30
C LEU A 154 1.06 -6.81 13.84
N VAL A 155 2.05 -6.71 12.95
CA VAL A 155 1.85 -6.86 11.51
C VAL A 155 2.91 -7.82 10.98
N GLU A 156 2.54 -8.70 10.05
CA GLU A 156 3.53 -9.52 9.34
C GLU A 156 4.53 -8.60 8.61
N ASP A 157 5.82 -8.74 8.92
CA ASP A 157 6.88 -8.04 8.19
C ASP A 157 6.85 -8.56 6.76
N MET A 158 6.66 -7.70 5.75
CA MET A 158 6.73 -8.07 4.33
C MET A 158 8.02 -7.59 3.66
N GLY A 159 8.95 -7.04 4.44
CA GLY A 159 10.23 -6.51 3.97
C GLY A 159 11.18 -7.58 3.43
N PRO A 160 12.33 -7.16 2.87
CA PRO A 160 13.30 -8.05 2.24
C PRO A 160 13.92 -9.07 3.22
N SER A 161 14.28 -10.25 2.70
CA SER A 161 14.98 -11.32 3.41
C SER A 161 16.02 -11.97 2.50
N SER A 162 16.92 -12.80 3.05
CA SER A 162 17.82 -13.65 2.27
C SER A 162 17.08 -14.67 1.40
N ASP A 163 15.87 -15.04 1.79
CA ASP A 163 15.14 -16.18 1.21
C ASP A 163 14.26 -15.80 0.01
N TYR A 164 14.07 -14.48 -0.22
CA TYR A 164 13.23 -13.97 -1.30
C TYR A 164 13.63 -12.53 -1.69
N LYS A 165 13.38 -12.17 -2.95
CA LYS A 165 13.38 -10.77 -3.39
C LYS A 165 12.07 -10.12 -2.98
N ALA A 166 12.10 -8.85 -2.60
CA ALA A 166 10.91 -8.11 -2.23
C ALA A 166 10.78 -6.83 -3.06
N ILE A 167 9.55 -6.49 -3.45
CA ILE A 167 9.19 -5.14 -3.91
C ILE A 167 7.95 -4.67 -3.16
N GLU A 168 7.92 -3.36 -2.90
CA GLU A 168 6.73 -2.65 -2.45
C GLU A 168 6.37 -1.62 -3.53
N PHE A 169 5.10 -1.58 -3.92
CA PHE A 169 4.58 -0.53 -4.79
C PHE A 169 3.16 -0.16 -4.43
N LYS A 170 2.73 1.04 -4.79
CA LYS A 170 1.32 1.43 -4.64
C LYS A 170 0.59 1.17 -5.96
N PRO A 171 -0.47 0.34 -6.00
CA PRO A 171 -1.22 0.09 -7.24
C PRO A 171 -1.90 1.34 -7.79
N LYS A 172 -2.24 2.32 -6.93
CA LYS A 172 -2.94 3.55 -7.31
C LYS A 172 -4.29 3.26 -7.99
N TRP A 173 -4.65 4.10 -8.98
CA TRP A 173 -5.88 4.02 -9.74
C TRP A 173 -5.70 3.03 -10.88
N LEU A 174 -6.30 1.84 -10.75
CA LEU A 174 -6.19 0.75 -11.72
C LEU A 174 -7.20 0.86 -12.88
N ALA A 175 -8.08 1.87 -12.82
CA ALA A 175 -8.93 2.34 -13.89
C ALA A 175 -8.74 3.85 -14.10
N GLN A 176 -9.14 4.36 -15.26
CA GLN A 176 -9.16 5.80 -15.49
C GLN A 176 -10.19 6.46 -14.56
N SER A 177 -9.89 7.69 -14.14
CA SER A 177 -10.85 8.49 -13.37
C SER A 177 -12.13 8.69 -14.18
N PRO A 178 -13.33 8.42 -13.62
CA PRO A 178 -14.60 8.56 -14.34
C PRO A 178 -14.90 10.00 -14.77
N MET A 179 -14.26 10.97 -14.13
CA MET A 179 -14.36 12.41 -14.44
C MET A 179 -13.13 12.96 -15.16
N ALA A 180 -12.22 12.09 -15.63
CA ALA A 180 -11.19 12.55 -16.54
C ALA A 180 -11.85 13.05 -17.84
N PRO A 181 -11.30 14.07 -18.50
CA PRO A 181 -11.78 14.50 -19.82
C PRO A 181 -11.77 13.37 -20.86
N ASP A 182 -12.72 13.38 -21.79
CA ASP A 182 -12.87 12.33 -22.83
C ASP A 182 -11.64 12.22 -23.75
N ASP A 183 -10.88 13.30 -23.89
CA ASP A 183 -9.66 13.39 -24.69
C ASP A 183 -8.36 13.20 -23.89
N ALA A 184 -8.47 12.76 -22.62
CA ALA A 184 -7.32 12.52 -21.77
C ALA A 184 -6.33 11.51 -22.38
N THR A 185 -5.07 11.91 -22.50
CA THR A 185 -3.96 11.05 -22.90
C THR A 185 -3.13 10.56 -21.71
N ARG A 186 -3.42 11.04 -20.49
CA ARG A 186 -2.89 10.51 -19.23
C ARG A 186 -3.98 9.92 -18.35
N CYS A 187 -3.66 8.82 -17.66
CA CYS A 187 -4.48 8.38 -16.53
C CYS A 187 -4.28 9.34 -15.34
N ARG A 188 -5.22 9.36 -14.39
CA ARG A 188 -5.13 10.22 -13.19
C ARG A 188 -3.80 10.11 -12.46
N THR A 189 -3.25 8.90 -12.32
CA THR A 189 -1.96 8.69 -11.67
C THR A 189 -0.82 9.36 -12.43
N CYS A 190 -0.78 9.20 -13.76
CA CYS A 190 0.25 9.83 -14.61
C CYS A 190 0.11 11.35 -14.64
N ALA A 191 -1.11 11.88 -14.71
CA ALA A 191 -1.38 13.32 -14.62
C ALA A 191 -0.87 13.90 -13.30
N ARG A 192 -1.16 13.24 -12.16
CA ARG A 192 -0.68 13.67 -10.85
C ARG A 192 0.84 13.61 -10.72
N GLU A 193 1.46 12.58 -11.25
CA GLU A 193 2.92 12.46 -11.21
C GLU A 193 3.59 13.47 -12.14
N ALA A 194 3.01 13.81 -13.29
CA ALA A 194 3.47 14.92 -14.12
C ALA A 194 3.44 16.25 -13.35
N LEU A 195 2.32 16.57 -12.68
CA LEU A 195 2.22 17.74 -11.81
C LEU A 195 3.27 17.74 -10.69
N ARG A 196 3.54 16.56 -10.10
CA ARG A 196 4.59 16.42 -9.07
C ARG A 196 5.98 16.67 -9.66
N ILE A 197 6.26 16.13 -10.84
CA ILE A 197 7.54 16.29 -11.55
C ILE A 197 7.76 17.77 -11.89
N ASP A 198 6.76 18.48 -12.42
CA ASP A 198 6.88 19.93 -12.69
C ASP A 198 7.27 20.71 -11.42
N LYS A 199 6.54 20.46 -10.33
CA LYS A 199 6.80 21.12 -9.03
C LYS A 199 8.19 20.80 -8.47
N LEU A 200 8.73 19.60 -8.71
CA LEU A 200 10.05 19.17 -8.26
C LEU A 200 11.18 19.59 -9.21
N GLY A 201 10.94 19.60 -10.52
CA GLY A 201 11.88 20.05 -11.54
C GLY A 201 12.20 21.54 -11.37
N LYS A 202 11.20 22.34 -11.01
CA LYS A 202 11.38 23.73 -10.54
C LYS A 202 12.31 23.86 -9.32
N ARG A 203 12.55 22.76 -8.60
CA ARG A 203 13.43 22.67 -7.41
C ARG A 203 14.71 21.87 -7.68
N GLY A 204 15.01 21.50 -8.93
CA GLY A 204 16.24 20.80 -9.33
C GLY A 204 16.32 19.31 -8.97
N GLY A 205 15.19 18.65 -8.69
CA GLY A 205 15.17 17.21 -8.36
C GLY A 205 15.01 16.31 -9.59
N GLN A 206 15.83 15.24 -9.69
CA GLN A 206 15.58 14.16 -10.65
C GLN A 206 14.47 13.25 -10.11
N VAL A 207 13.43 13.01 -10.91
CA VAL A 207 12.28 12.19 -10.52
C VAL A 207 12.18 11.01 -11.49
N PRO A 208 12.15 9.75 -11.00
CA PRO A 208 11.97 8.60 -11.86
C PRO A 208 10.62 8.66 -12.57
N LEU A 209 10.56 8.13 -13.79
CA LEU A 209 9.32 8.05 -14.55
C LEU A 209 8.26 7.25 -13.77
N PRO A 210 7.01 7.74 -13.71
CA PRO A 210 5.97 7.05 -12.96
C PRO A 210 5.60 5.74 -13.65
N VAL A 211 5.39 4.69 -12.85
CA VAL A 211 4.76 3.44 -13.31
C VAL A 211 3.29 3.74 -13.54
N CYS A 212 2.80 3.54 -14.78
CA CYS A 212 1.38 3.68 -15.09
C CYS A 212 0.61 2.46 -14.56
N PRO A 213 -0.35 2.64 -13.64
CA PRO A 213 -1.12 1.51 -13.07
C PRO A 213 -1.89 0.71 -14.11
N LEU A 214 -2.44 1.38 -15.12
CA LEU A 214 -3.24 0.74 -16.18
C LEU A 214 -2.41 -0.30 -16.95
N GLY A 215 -1.09 -0.10 -17.01
CA GLY A 215 -0.18 -1.04 -17.67
C GLY A 215 -0.08 -2.39 -16.97
N LEU A 216 -0.39 -2.48 -15.66
CA LEU A 216 -0.35 -3.73 -14.91
C LEU A 216 -1.52 -4.66 -15.26
N LEU A 217 -2.63 -4.10 -15.76
CA LEU A 217 -3.85 -4.83 -16.12
C LEU A 217 -4.14 -4.82 -17.63
N HIS A 218 -3.16 -4.40 -18.44
CA HIS A 218 -3.36 -4.26 -19.87
C HIS A 218 -3.45 -5.63 -20.57
N GLU A 219 -4.34 -5.76 -21.57
CA GLU A 219 -4.57 -7.03 -22.28
C GLU A 219 -3.32 -7.51 -23.05
N ASN A 220 -2.58 -6.57 -23.64
CA ASN A 220 -1.32 -6.87 -24.31
C ASN A 220 -0.18 -7.10 -23.31
N ARG A 221 0.32 -8.35 -23.25
CA ARG A 221 1.46 -8.76 -22.39
C ARG A 221 2.71 -7.90 -22.57
N ALA A 222 3.00 -7.39 -23.77
CA ALA A 222 4.16 -6.53 -23.99
C ALA A 222 4.05 -5.19 -23.23
N VAL A 223 2.83 -4.66 -23.06
CA VAL A 223 2.56 -3.46 -22.26
C VAL A 223 2.70 -3.77 -20.77
N VAL A 224 2.22 -4.94 -20.33
CA VAL A 224 2.42 -5.43 -18.96
C VAL A 224 3.91 -5.55 -18.66
N MET A 225 4.67 -6.25 -19.51
CA MET A 225 6.11 -6.42 -19.33
C MET A 225 6.87 -5.10 -19.34
N SER A 226 6.52 -4.17 -20.22
CA SER A 226 7.09 -2.81 -20.21
C SER A 226 6.83 -2.10 -18.87
N THR A 227 5.67 -2.32 -18.27
CA THR A 227 5.31 -1.76 -16.96
C THR A 227 6.07 -2.43 -15.83
N ILE A 228 6.24 -3.75 -15.89
CA ILE A 228 7.05 -4.53 -14.95
C ILE A 228 8.53 -4.17 -15.04
N ASP A 229 9.07 -3.88 -16.24
CA ASP A 229 10.45 -3.41 -16.43
C ASP A 229 10.72 -2.13 -15.62
N ARG A 230 9.73 -1.23 -15.52
CA ARG A 230 9.83 0.00 -14.70
C ARG A 230 9.57 -0.25 -13.22
N LEU A 231 8.73 -1.22 -12.90
CA LEU A 231 8.39 -1.57 -11.52
C LEU A 231 9.55 -2.29 -10.80
N ALA A 232 10.26 -3.15 -11.52
CA ALA A 232 11.35 -3.97 -11.01
C ALA A 232 12.56 -3.93 -11.97
N PRO A 233 13.20 -2.76 -12.14
CA PRO A 233 14.29 -2.57 -13.11
C PRO A 233 15.51 -3.46 -12.79
N ASP A 234 15.78 -3.68 -11.51
CA ASP A 234 16.95 -4.44 -11.03
C ASP A 234 16.72 -5.96 -11.02
N TRP A 235 15.54 -6.44 -11.43
CA TRP A 235 15.24 -7.87 -11.44
C TRP A 235 15.75 -8.54 -12.73
N SER A 236 15.88 -9.87 -12.72
CA SER A 236 16.21 -10.60 -13.95
C SER A 236 14.98 -10.64 -14.87
N GLU A 237 15.19 -10.89 -16.16
CA GLU A 237 14.07 -11.05 -17.11
C GLU A 237 13.11 -12.15 -16.66
N ARG A 238 13.66 -13.29 -16.24
CA ARG A 238 12.90 -14.42 -15.70
C ARG A 238 12.09 -14.05 -14.47
N ASP A 239 12.64 -13.26 -13.55
CA ASP A 239 11.91 -12.83 -12.35
C ASP A 239 10.81 -11.82 -12.67
N ARG A 240 11.02 -10.96 -13.69
CA ARG A 240 9.98 -10.05 -14.20
C ARG A 240 8.83 -10.81 -14.87
N GLU A 241 9.12 -11.84 -15.64
CA GLU A 241 8.09 -12.73 -16.20
C GLU A 241 7.30 -13.41 -15.09
N ARG A 242 7.98 -14.02 -14.11
CA ARG A 242 7.34 -14.61 -12.92
C ARG A 242 6.48 -13.61 -12.15
N LEU A 243 6.93 -12.36 -12.04
CA LEU A 243 6.17 -11.29 -11.38
C LEU A 243 4.89 -10.96 -12.17
N ALA A 244 4.99 -10.82 -13.48
CA ALA A 244 3.84 -10.56 -14.35
C ALA A 244 2.81 -11.70 -14.25
N ASP A 245 3.27 -12.94 -14.30
CA ASP A 245 2.42 -14.13 -14.22
C ASP A 245 1.77 -14.24 -12.84
N ALA A 246 2.53 -14.07 -11.76
CA ALA A 246 1.99 -14.11 -10.39
C ALA A 246 0.95 -13.01 -10.12
N LEU A 247 1.18 -11.78 -10.59
CA LEU A 247 0.20 -10.70 -10.45
C LEU A 247 -1.11 -11.05 -11.14
N LYS A 248 -1.03 -11.54 -12.38
CA LYS A 248 -2.21 -11.97 -13.15
C LYS A 248 -2.92 -13.17 -12.51
N GLU A 249 -2.19 -14.20 -12.11
CA GLU A 249 -2.73 -15.41 -11.50
C GLU A 249 -3.39 -15.14 -10.14
N SER A 250 -2.89 -14.16 -9.40
CA SER A 250 -3.47 -13.79 -8.10
C SER A 250 -4.86 -13.16 -8.22
N GLY A 251 -5.18 -12.52 -9.35
CA GLY A 251 -6.43 -11.76 -9.57
C GLY A 251 -6.63 -10.55 -8.64
N VAL A 252 -5.64 -10.23 -7.78
CA VAL A 252 -5.81 -9.22 -6.73
C VAL A 252 -5.92 -7.82 -7.32
N LEU A 253 -5.19 -7.52 -8.39
CA LEU A 253 -5.21 -6.20 -9.01
C LEU A 253 -6.52 -5.98 -9.78
N GLU A 254 -7.02 -7.00 -10.47
CA GLU A 254 -8.34 -6.99 -11.11
C GLU A 254 -9.43 -6.76 -10.06
N ARG A 255 -9.38 -7.49 -8.94
CA ARG A 255 -10.34 -7.31 -7.85
C ARG A 255 -10.28 -5.89 -7.27
N LEU A 256 -9.08 -5.32 -7.13
CA LEU A 256 -8.92 -3.94 -6.69
C LEU A 256 -9.51 -2.95 -7.69
N ARG A 257 -9.28 -3.14 -8.99
CA ARG A 257 -9.88 -2.30 -10.05
C ARG A 257 -11.40 -2.32 -9.95
N ASP A 258 -12.00 -3.50 -9.87
CA ASP A 258 -13.46 -3.65 -9.84
C ASP A 258 -14.06 -2.93 -8.62
N LEU A 259 -13.47 -3.13 -7.43
CA LEU A 259 -13.89 -2.42 -6.21
C LEU A 259 -13.66 -0.90 -6.29
N GLN A 260 -12.61 -0.46 -6.99
CA GLN A 260 -12.35 0.96 -7.21
C GLN A 260 -13.39 1.61 -8.11
N GLU A 261 -13.84 0.93 -9.16
CA GLU A 261 -14.86 1.38 -10.11
C GLU A 261 -16.27 1.32 -9.50
N GLU A 262 -16.61 0.22 -8.83
CA GLU A 262 -17.89 0.06 -8.12
C GLU A 262 -18.10 1.16 -7.07
N GLY A 263 -17.04 1.51 -6.33
CA GLY A 263 -17.10 2.54 -5.29
C GLY A 263 -17.04 3.97 -5.78
N ASP A 264 -16.63 4.21 -7.03
CA ASP A 264 -16.46 5.55 -7.61
C ASP A 264 -16.98 5.60 -9.04
N SER A 265 -18.27 5.33 -9.20
CA SER A 265 -18.96 5.46 -10.48
C SER A 265 -19.33 6.92 -10.73
N GLY A 266 -18.91 7.50 -11.86
CA GLY A 266 -19.31 8.85 -12.27
C GLY A 266 -18.75 9.95 -11.37
N ASP A 267 -19.62 10.75 -10.77
CA ASP A 267 -19.28 11.95 -10.00
C ASP A 267 -19.27 11.74 -8.48
N THR A 268 -19.15 10.48 -8.03
CA THR A 268 -19.30 10.09 -6.62
C THR A 268 -18.38 10.86 -5.67
N LEU A 269 -17.15 11.17 -6.08
CA LEU A 269 -16.23 12.06 -5.35
C LEU A 269 -16.84 13.43 -5.00
N PHE A 270 -17.76 13.95 -5.82
CA PHE A 270 -18.44 15.23 -5.61
C PHE A 270 -19.82 15.10 -5.00
N THR A 271 -20.60 14.10 -5.41
CA THR A 271 -22.02 14.00 -5.04
C THR A 271 -22.28 13.12 -3.82
N ARG A 272 -21.48 12.07 -3.61
CA ARG A 272 -21.69 11.06 -2.55
C ARG A 272 -20.37 10.66 -1.86
N PRO A 273 -19.61 11.64 -1.35
CA PRO A 273 -18.30 11.42 -0.69
C PRO A 273 -18.38 10.58 0.59
N SER A 274 -19.58 10.42 1.15
CA SER A 274 -19.87 9.67 2.38
C SER A 274 -20.21 8.20 2.12
N ASP A 275 -20.35 7.77 0.86
CA ASP A 275 -20.64 6.37 0.52
C ASP A 275 -19.50 5.47 1.05
N PRO A 276 -19.79 4.45 1.87
CA PRO A 276 -18.79 3.51 2.35
C PRO A 276 -17.99 2.82 1.24
N ARG A 277 -18.62 2.56 0.07
CA ARG A 277 -17.95 1.97 -1.09
C ARG A 277 -16.95 2.94 -1.72
N PHE A 278 -17.29 4.22 -1.75
CA PHE A 278 -16.34 5.27 -2.13
C PHE A 278 -15.17 5.34 -1.15
N GLY A 279 -15.46 5.28 0.15
CA GLY A 279 -14.43 5.18 1.20
C GLY A 279 -13.47 4.01 0.98
N LEU A 280 -14.01 2.82 0.66
CA LEU A 280 -13.21 1.64 0.32
C LEU A 280 -12.36 1.88 -0.94
N SER A 281 -12.95 2.39 -2.03
CA SER A 281 -12.22 2.74 -3.26
C SER A 281 -11.03 3.66 -2.97
N MET A 282 -11.23 4.71 -2.16
CA MET A 282 -10.17 5.63 -1.75
C MET A 282 -9.10 5.00 -0.85
N THR A 283 -9.47 4.02 -0.02
CA THR A 283 -8.50 3.19 0.71
C THR A 283 -7.66 2.36 -0.25
N LEU A 284 -8.29 1.64 -1.19
CA LEU A 284 -7.60 0.75 -2.13
C LEU A 284 -6.70 1.50 -3.11
N ARG A 285 -7.01 2.75 -3.46
CA ARG A 285 -6.14 3.62 -4.28
C ARG A 285 -4.86 4.07 -3.58
N ASP A 286 -4.80 3.96 -2.25
CA ASP A 286 -3.66 4.43 -1.44
C ASP A 286 -3.00 3.32 -0.60
N CYS A 287 -3.43 2.07 -0.78
CA CYS A 287 -2.77 0.89 -0.20
C CYS A 287 -1.38 0.65 -0.82
N SER A 288 -0.57 -0.15 -0.14
CA SER A 288 0.70 -0.67 -0.65
C SER A 288 0.54 -2.14 -0.99
N CYS A 289 1.09 -2.56 -2.13
CA CYS A 289 1.20 -3.95 -2.56
C CYS A 289 2.65 -4.43 -2.35
N PHE A 290 2.78 -5.47 -1.54
CA PHE A 290 4.03 -6.16 -1.28
C PHE A 290 4.08 -7.45 -2.07
N VAL A 291 5.21 -7.68 -2.74
CA VAL A 291 5.52 -8.94 -3.40
C VAL A 291 6.76 -9.53 -2.77
N ARG A 292 6.68 -10.80 -2.36
CA ARG A 292 7.84 -11.63 -2.03
C ARG A 292 7.99 -12.68 -3.11
N MET A 293 9.10 -12.61 -3.82
CA MET A 293 9.50 -13.53 -4.89
C MET A 293 10.55 -14.50 -4.32
N PRO A 294 10.17 -15.75 -3.98
CA PRO A 294 11.12 -16.72 -3.43
C PRO A 294 12.30 -16.97 -4.36
N ILE A 295 13.47 -17.20 -3.75
CA ILE A 295 14.68 -17.61 -4.49
C ILE A 295 14.48 -19.01 -5.09
N ASP A 296 13.81 -19.93 -4.38
CA ASP A 296 13.35 -21.18 -4.98
C ASP A 296 12.29 -20.89 -6.03
N PRO A 297 12.55 -21.15 -7.33
CA PRO A 297 11.60 -20.86 -8.39
C PRO A 297 10.32 -21.70 -8.35
N ARG A 298 10.29 -22.79 -7.57
CA ARG A 298 9.12 -23.66 -7.39
C ARG A 298 8.17 -23.15 -6.30
N ALA A 299 8.66 -22.32 -5.39
CA ALA A 299 7.86 -21.74 -4.34
C ALA A 299 6.96 -20.62 -4.90
N PRO A 300 5.70 -20.52 -4.42
CA PRO A 300 4.75 -19.53 -4.92
C PRO A 300 5.16 -18.11 -4.52
N VAL A 301 4.90 -17.17 -5.42
CA VAL A 301 5.06 -15.74 -5.15
C VAL A 301 3.97 -15.30 -4.18
N VAL A 302 4.34 -14.57 -3.13
CA VAL A 302 3.38 -14.04 -2.16
C VAL A 302 3.09 -12.59 -2.50
N ILE A 303 1.82 -12.26 -2.69
CA ILE A 303 1.33 -10.92 -3.02
C ILE A 303 0.31 -10.51 -1.96
N LYS A 304 0.58 -9.43 -1.22
CA LYS A 304 -0.31 -8.93 -0.17
C LYS A 304 -0.41 -7.41 -0.14
N LEU A 305 -1.54 -6.91 0.31
CA LEU A 305 -1.85 -5.50 0.45
C LEU A 305 -1.74 -5.08 1.92
N ALA A 306 -1.08 -3.96 2.16
CA ALA A 306 -1.01 -3.30 3.46
C ALA A 306 -1.48 -1.85 3.35
N ASP A 307 -1.51 -1.13 4.47
CA ASP A 307 -2.00 0.25 4.55
C ASP A 307 -3.44 0.42 4.03
N VAL A 308 -4.26 -0.60 4.27
CA VAL A 308 -5.71 -0.63 3.97
C VAL A 308 -6.55 0.04 5.06
N ASP A 309 -5.98 1.04 5.73
CA ASP A 309 -6.64 1.79 6.79
C ASP A 309 -7.86 2.57 6.26
N LYS A 310 -8.93 2.58 7.05
CA LYS A 310 -10.08 3.46 6.84
C LYS A 310 -9.62 4.91 6.72
N LYS A 311 -10.01 5.58 5.64
CA LYS A 311 -9.70 7.01 5.46
C LYS A 311 -10.77 7.86 6.16
N ASN A 312 -10.34 8.91 6.85
CA ASN A 312 -11.25 9.94 7.36
C ASN A 312 -11.76 10.81 6.20
N TRP A 313 -12.82 10.35 5.53
CA TRP A 313 -13.33 10.98 4.31
C TRP A 313 -13.80 12.41 4.55
N ARG A 314 -14.44 12.71 5.68
CA ARG A 314 -14.94 14.06 6.01
C ARG A 314 -13.84 15.11 5.98
N GLN A 315 -12.64 14.76 6.44
CA GLN A 315 -11.49 15.66 6.43
C GLN A 315 -10.76 15.68 5.08
N LYS A 316 -10.82 14.60 4.31
CA LYS A 316 -10.03 14.45 3.07
C LYS A 316 -10.77 14.80 1.80
N GLN A 317 -12.10 14.84 1.83
CA GLN A 317 -12.94 15.07 0.65
C GLN A 317 -12.54 16.33 -0.11
N SER A 318 -12.52 17.50 0.54
CA SER A 318 -12.20 18.77 -0.13
C SER A 318 -10.81 18.75 -0.75
N TYR A 319 -9.83 18.10 -0.08
CA TYR A 319 -8.50 17.91 -0.64
C TYR A 319 -8.51 17.01 -1.88
N TRP A 320 -9.30 15.93 -1.89
CA TRP A 320 -9.40 15.03 -3.04
C TRP A 320 -10.11 15.69 -4.22
N GLN A 321 -11.17 16.45 -3.96
CA GLN A 321 -11.91 17.23 -4.97
C GLN A 321 -11.00 18.28 -5.59
N GLN A 322 -10.35 19.11 -4.76
CA GLN A 322 -9.42 20.12 -5.25
C GLN A 322 -8.29 19.48 -6.05
N SER A 323 -7.67 18.42 -5.52
CA SER A 323 -6.61 17.70 -6.24
C SER A 323 -7.08 17.09 -7.55
N HIS A 324 -8.38 16.83 -7.74
CA HIS A 324 -8.90 16.37 -9.03
C HIS A 324 -9.16 17.55 -9.96
N ASN A 325 -9.81 18.61 -9.47
CA ASN A 325 -10.06 19.84 -10.23
C ASN A 325 -8.76 20.44 -10.76
N ASP A 326 -7.71 20.54 -9.92
CA ASP A 326 -6.38 21.01 -10.34
C ASP A 326 -5.84 20.21 -11.54
N LEU A 327 -6.09 18.89 -11.59
CA LEU A 327 -5.60 18.06 -12.70
C LEU A 327 -6.38 18.29 -13.99
N VAL A 328 -7.67 18.63 -13.88
CA VAL A 328 -8.56 18.90 -15.02
C VAL A 328 -8.34 20.32 -15.53
N GLU A 329 -8.44 21.31 -14.65
CA GLU A 329 -8.39 22.73 -14.98
C GLU A 329 -7.01 23.17 -15.51
N ASP A 330 -5.93 22.58 -14.98
CA ASP A 330 -4.57 22.89 -15.44
C ASP A 330 -4.11 21.99 -16.62
N GLY A 331 -5.00 21.20 -17.23
CA GLY A 331 -4.71 20.45 -18.46
C GLY A 331 -3.73 19.26 -18.31
N TRP A 332 -3.55 18.74 -17.10
CA TRP A 332 -2.59 17.65 -16.83
C TRP A 332 -2.98 16.31 -17.46
N TYR A 333 -4.27 16.10 -17.71
CA TYR A 333 -4.78 14.91 -18.40
C TYR A 333 -4.45 14.90 -19.90
N GLN A 334 -4.34 16.08 -20.52
CA GLN A 334 -4.13 16.28 -21.96
C GLN A 334 -2.68 16.67 -22.33
N GLU A 335 -1.79 16.77 -21.33
CA GLU A 335 -0.37 17.13 -21.54
C GLU A 335 -0.17 18.57 -22.01
N GLU A 336 -1.01 19.49 -21.53
CA GLU A 336 -0.97 20.90 -21.94
C GLU A 336 0.14 21.71 -21.26
N GLU A 337 0.77 21.15 -20.22
CA GLU A 337 1.84 21.82 -19.51
C GLU A 337 3.07 22.07 -20.40
N ARG A 338 3.81 23.15 -20.11
CA ARG A 338 5.03 23.53 -20.85
C ARG A 338 6.23 23.71 -19.92
N PRO A 339 7.37 23.03 -20.18
CA PRO A 339 7.55 21.97 -21.19
C PRO A 339 6.75 20.71 -20.86
N SER A 340 6.38 19.93 -21.88
CA SER A 340 5.63 18.69 -21.70
C SER A 340 6.46 17.69 -20.88
N ILE A 341 5.80 17.04 -19.92
CA ILE A 341 6.42 16.04 -19.05
C ILE A 341 6.16 14.64 -19.58
N GLU A 342 7.23 13.93 -19.93
CA GLU A 342 7.10 12.56 -20.39
C GLU A 342 6.57 11.66 -19.26
N THR A 343 5.57 10.84 -19.57
CA THR A 343 5.09 9.76 -18.70
C THR A 343 5.00 8.47 -19.52
N ALA A 344 5.16 7.32 -18.85
CA ALA A 344 4.94 6.02 -19.48
C ALA A 344 3.44 5.63 -19.47
N CYS A 345 2.54 6.57 -19.80
CA CYS A 345 1.11 6.34 -19.70
C CYS A 345 0.57 5.47 -20.84
N VAL A 346 -0.25 4.48 -20.48
CA VAL A 346 -0.92 3.60 -21.44
C VAL A 346 -1.92 4.35 -22.33
N LEU A 347 -2.67 5.32 -21.78
CA LEU A 347 -3.62 6.10 -22.59
C LEU A 347 -2.92 6.89 -23.70
N ARG A 348 -1.67 7.33 -23.47
CA ARG A 348 -0.85 7.96 -24.50
C ARG A 348 -0.41 6.97 -25.57
N LEU A 349 -0.05 5.75 -25.19
CA LEU A 349 0.22 4.67 -26.14
C LEU A 349 -1.01 4.40 -27.00
N ASP A 350 -2.19 4.24 -26.39
CA ASP A 350 -3.44 3.96 -27.10
C ASP A 350 -3.81 5.09 -28.06
N TYR A 351 -3.64 6.33 -27.64
CA TYR A 351 -3.79 7.51 -28.50
C TYR A 351 -2.86 7.43 -29.72
N CYS A 352 -1.56 7.17 -29.51
CA CYS A 352 -0.60 7.05 -30.61
C CYS A 352 -0.96 5.93 -31.57
N LEU A 353 -1.34 4.75 -31.07
CA LEU A 353 -1.76 3.61 -31.89
C LEU A 353 -3.00 3.94 -32.72
N LYS A 354 -4.04 4.53 -32.09
CA LYS A 354 -5.29 4.95 -32.76
C LYS A 354 -5.04 5.99 -33.85
N LYS A 355 -4.10 6.91 -33.63
CA LYS A 355 -3.75 7.99 -34.56
C LYS A 355 -2.64 7.63 -35.54
N ARG A 356 -2.08 6.41 -35.47
CA ARG A 356 -0.93 5.96 -36.26
C ARG A 356 0.30 6.88 -36.12
N LEU A 357 0.52 7.37 -34.90
CA LEU A 357 1.70 8.13 -34.52
C LEU A 357 2.81 7.20 -34.03
N ASP A 358 4.01 7.75 -33.85
CA ASP A 358 5.13 7.01 -33.27
C ASP A 358 4.79 6.46 -31.88
N ILE A 359 5.12 5.18 -31.69
CA ILE A 359 5.01 4.51 -30.39
C ILE A 359 5.91 5.26 -29.38
N PRO A 360 5.42 5.59 -28.17
CA PRO A 360 6.23 6.25 -27.16
C PRO A 360 7.49 5.43 -26.81
N PRO A 361 8.66 6.08 -26.61
CA PRO A 361 9.94 5.39 -26.37
C PRO A 361 9.87 4.31 -25.28
N THR A 362 9.11 4.58 -24.22
CA THR A 362 8.89 3.71 -23.06
C THR A 362 8.29 2.33 -23.39
N PHE A 363 7.62 2.19 -24.55
CA PHE A 363 7.00 0.93 -24.98
C PHE A 363 7.70 0.27 -26.18
N ARG A 364 8.56 1.02 -26.91
CA ARG A 364 9.16 0.55 -28.17
C ARG A 364 9.91 -0.77 -28.03
N ALA A 365 10.68 -0.94 -26.96
CA ALA A 365 11.54 -2.13 -26.78
C ALA A 365 10.75 -3.44 -26.69
N ARG A 366 9.52 -3.40 -26.15
CA ARG A 366 8.66 -4.56 -25.96
C ARG A 366 7.65 -4.76 -27.10
N LEU A 367 7.19 -3.67 -27.73
CA LEU A 367 6.19 -3.74 -28.81
C LEU A 367 6.79 -3.95 -30.21
N LYS A 368 8.10 -3.77 -30.38
CA LYS A 368 8.80 -4.03 -31.66
C LYS A 368 9.41 -5.44 -31.75
N ARG A 369 9.27 -6.25 -30.69
CA ARG A 369 9.61 -7.67 -30.68
C ARG A 369 8.35 -8.47 -30.95
#